data_AF-A0A529A820-F1
#
_entry.id   AF-A0A529A820-F1
#
_cell.length_a   1.000
_cell.length_b   1.000
_cell.length_c   1.000
_cell.angle_alpha   90.00
_cell.angle_beta   90.00
_cell.angle_gamma   90.00
#
_symmetry.space_group_name_H-M   'P 1'
#
loop_
_entity.id
_entity.type
_entity.pdbx_description
1 polymer ?
#
loop_
_entity_poly.entity_id
_entity_poly.type
_entity_poly.pdbx_seq_one_letter_code
_entity_poly.pdbx_strand_id
1 'polypeptide(L)'
;MNTTSALNTADARPLQFPIPANVYAETVVSVKHYTDRLFSFRITRPQSLRFRSGEFVMIGLPNAEKPVFRAYSIASPAWDDELEFFSIKVPDGPLT
;
A
#
# COMPACT_ATOMS: atom_id res chain seq x y z
N MET A 1 -6.02 27.79 6.95
CA MET A 1 -5.14 27.23 7.99
C MET A 1 -5.19 25.72 7.82
N ASN A 2 -4.18 25.13 7.19
CA ASN A 2 -4.18 23.70 6.89
C ASN A 2 -3.55 22.94 8.06
N THR A 3 -4.39 22.32 8.87
CA THR A 3 -3.98 21.47 9.99
C THR A 3 -3.32 20.23 9.44
N THR A 4 -1.99 20.13 9.61
CA THR A 4 -1.26 18.89 9.36
C THR A 4 -1.54 17.98 10.56
N SER A 5 -2.42 17.00 10.40
CA SER A 5 -2.64 15.97 11.42
C SER A 5 -1.36 15.14 11.54
N ALA A 6 -0.64 15.32 12.64
CA ALA A 6 0.46 14.43 13.00
C ALA A 6 -0.09 13.01 13.20
N LEU A 7 0.51 12.03 12.51
CA LEU A 7 0.16 10.62 12.65
C LEU A 7 0.50 10.17 14.08
N ASN A 8 -0.54 10.01 14.92
CA ASN A 8 -0.39 9.54 16.29
C ASN A 8 -0.08 8.03 16.26
N THR A 9 1.20 7.67 16.47
CA THR A 9 1.69 6.28 16.42
C THR A 9 1.45 5.50 17.71
N ALA A 10 0.79 6.11 18.71
CA ALA A 10 0.61 5.55 20.04
C ALA A 10 -0.29 4.30 20.10
N ASP A 11 -1.14 4.06 19.09
CA ASP A 11 -2.09 2.94 19.06
C ASP A 11 -1.67 1.79 18.12
N ALA A 12 -0.41 1.75 17.67
CA ALA A 12 0.08 0.68 16.82
C ALA A 12 0.16 -0.64 17.60
N ARG A 13 -0.86 -1.50 17.47
CA ARG A 13 -0.85 -2.86 18.02
C ARG A 13 0.34 -3.64 17.44
N PRO A 14 1.03 -4.47 18.25
CA PRO A 14 2.11 -5.30 17.75
C PRO A 14 1.61 -6.21 16.63
N LEU A 15 2.40 -6.32 15.56
CA LEU A 15 2.12 -7.19 14.42
C LEU A 15 2.01 -8.63 14.90
N GLN A 16 0.80 -9.20 14.85
CA GLN A 16 0.59 -10.59 15.24
C GLN A 16 1.21 -11.56 14.23
N PHE A 17 1.43 -11.10 12.99
CA PHE A 17 2.11 -11.85 11.94
C PHE A 17 3.37 -11.09 11.50
N PRO A 18 4.56 -11.71 11.59
CA PRO A 18 5.77 -11.09 11.08
C PRO A 18 5.69 -10.95 9.55
N ILE A 19 6.34 -9.92 9.04
CA ILE A 19 6.46 -9.69 7.60
C ILE A 19 7.28 -10.85 7.00
N PRO A 20 6.77 -11.58 5.98
CA PRO A 20 7.52 -12.66 5.34
C PRO A 20 8.87 -12.19 4.77
N ALA A 21 9.89 -13.03 4.82
CA ALA A 21 11.24 -12.66 4.37
C ALA A 21 11.34 -12.33 2.86
N ASN A 22 10.36 -12.77 2.06
CA ASN A 22 10.33 -12.59 0.61
C ASN A 22 9.46 -11.40 0.15
N VAL A 23 9.06 -10.51 1.06
CA VAL A 23 8.32 -9.29 0.73
C VAL A 23 9.03 -8.06 1.23
N TYR A 24 8.78 -6.92 0.60
CA TYR A 24 9.27 -5.63 1.03
C TYR A 24 8.24 -4.95 1.95
N ALA A 25 8.73 -4.41 3.06
CA ALA A 25 7.94 -3.56 3.94
C ALA A 25 8.17 -2.10 3.52
N GLU A 26 7.21 -1.53 2.79
CA GLU A 26 7.33 -0.17 2.25
C GLU A 26 6.38 0.79 2.98
N THR A 27 6.72 2.08 2.93
CA THR A 27 5.99 3.12 3.66
C THR A 27 5.04 3.85 2.72
N VAL A 28 3.79 4.07 3.15
CA VAL A 28 2.82 4.90 2.43
C VAL A 28 3.26 6.36 2.48
N VAL A 29 3.47 6.96 1.31
CA VAL A 29 3.89 8.35 1.14
C VAL A 29 2.70 9.28 0.97
N SER A 30 1.69 8.86 0.22
CA SER A 30 0.48 9.66 0.02
C SER A 30 -0.75 8.79 -0.26
N VAL A 31 -1.92 9.34 0.05
CA VAL A 31 -3.22 8.71 -0.22
C VAL A 31 -4.15 9.76 -0.82
N LYS A 32 -4.82 9.41 -1.91
CA LYS A 32 -5.82 10.25 -2.56
C LYS A 32 -7.12 9.49 -2.73
N HIS A 33 -8.17 9.94 -2.06
CA HIS A 33 -9.51 9.42 -2.26
C HIS A 33 -10.19 10.17 -3.41
N TYR A 34 -10.64 9.43 -4.40
CA TYR A 34 -11.39 9.98 -5.54
C TYR A 34 -12.89 9.91 -5.27
N THR A 35 -13.35 8.81 -4.67
CA THR A 35 -14.75 8.59 -4.30
C THR A 35 -14.85 7.74 -3.04
N ASP A 36 -16.09 7.48 -2.61
CA ASP A 36 -16.39 6.54 -1.52
C ASP A 36 -16.01 5.09 -1.85
N ARG A 37 -15.67 4.81 -3.12
CA ARG A 37 -15.31 3.47 -3.59
C ARG A 37 -13.92 3.39 -4.22
N LEU A 38 -13.26 4.50 -4.49
CA LEU A 38 -11.99 4.52 -5.24
C LEU A 38 -10.96 5.42 -4.60
N PHE A 39 -9.73 4.94 -4.52
CA PHE A 39 -8.59 5.71 -4.01
C PHE A 39 -7.29 5.26 -4.70
N SER A 40 -6.31 6.16 -4.76
CA SER A 40 -4.92 5.80 -5.01
C SER A 40 -4.07 5.99 -3.76
N PHE A 41 -2.97 5.26 -3.69
CA PHE A 41 -1.94 5.48 -2.70
C PHE A 41 -0.58 5.27 -3.33
N ARG A 42 0.43 5.99 -2.82
CA ARG A 42 1.82 5.86 -3.23
C ARG A 42 2.65 5.34 -2.08
N ILE A 43 3.63 4.51 -2.38
CA ILE A 43 4.58 3.95 -1.43
C ILE A 43 6.02 4.20 -1.87
N THR A 44 6.95 4.09 -0.92
CA THR A 44 8.38 4.02 -1.22
C THR A 44 8.69 2.84 -2.16
N ARG A 45 9.66 3.03 -3.06
CA ARG A 45 10.08 1.99 -4.00
C ARG A 45 11.35 1.29 -3.51
N PRO A 46 11.32 -0.05 -3.34
CA PRO A 46 12.53 -0.80 -3.05
C PRO A 46 13.52 -0.69 -4.21
N GLN A 47 14.78 -0.36 -3.92
CA GLN A 47 15.81 -0.13 -4.95
C GLN A 47 16.07 -1.35 -5.86
N SER A 48 15.82 -2.57 -5.37
CA SER A 48 15.96 -3.82 -6.12
C SER A 48 14.75 -4.13 -7.01
N LEU A 49 13.62 -3.43 -6.84
CA LEU A 49 12.41 -3.72 -7.60
C LEU A 49 12.52 -3.15 -9.03
N ARG A 50 12.55 -4.07 -10.00
CA ARG A 50 12.51 -3.78 -11.44
C ARG A 50 11.24 -4.40 -12.00
N PHE A 51 10.54 -3.64 -12.83
CA PHE A 51 9.30 -4.06 -13.49
C PHE A 51 9.17 -3.35 -14.83
N ARG A 52 8.31 -3.86 -15.71
CA ARG A 52 7.87 -3.17 -16.92
C ARG A 52 6.51 -2.53 -16.68
N SER A 53 6.31 -1.30 -17.17
CA SER A 53 5.03 -0.61 -17.02
C SER A 53 3.88 -1.47 -17.54
N GLY A 54 2.85 -1.65 -16.72
CA GLY A 54 1.71 -2.54 -16.98
C GLY A 54 1.77 -3.88 -16.25
N GLU A 55 2.89 -4.22 -15.58
CA GLU A 55 2.97 -5.39 -14.71
C GLU A 55 2.23 -5.17 -13.36
N PHE A 56 2.00 -6.26 -12.64
CA PHE A 56 1.35 -6.28 -11.33
C PHE A 56 2.24 -6.97 -10.29
N VAL A 57 2.00 -6.65 -9.02
CA VAL A 57 2.67 -7.26 -7.86
C VAL A 57 1.63 -7.70 -6.83
N MET A 58 2.06 -8.52 -5.87
CA MET A 58 1.24 -8.91 -4.73
C MET A 58 1.43 -7.89 -3.59
N ILE A 59 0.33 -7.31 -3.09
CA ILE A 59 0.33 -6.40 -1.93
C ILE A 59 -0.48 -7.04 -0.80
N GLY A 60 0.01 -6.89 0.43
CA GLY A 60 -0.71 -7.24 1.65
C GLY A 60 -0.54 -6.16 2.72
N LEU A 61 -1.37 -6.24 3.77
CA LEU A 61 -1.30 -5.34 4.92
C LEU A 61 -0.59 -6.03 6.10
N PRO A 62 0.43 -5.40 6.71
CA PRO A 62 1.17 -6.01 7.82
C PRO A 62 0.30 -6.20 9.07
N ASN A 63 -0.69 -5.33 9.30
CA ASN A 63 -1.50 -5.30 10.52
C ASN A 63 -2.74 -6.22 10.47
N ALA A 64 -2.91 -7.04 9.43
CA ALA A 64 -4.08 -7.91 9.30
C ALA A 64 -3.94 -9.16 10.21
N GLU A 65 -5.05 -9.59 10.82
CA GLU A 65 -5.13 -10.86 11.60
C GLU A 65 -4.81 -12.11 10.77
N LYS A 66 -4.75 -11.98 9.44
CA LYS A 66 -4.26 -13.01 8.54
C LYS A 66 -3.58 -12.33 7.36
N PRO A 67 -2.36 -12.74 6.95
CA PRO A 67 -1.73 -12.20 5.75
C PRO A 67 -2.60 -12.47 4.53
N VAL A 68 -3.23 -11.40 4.01
CA VAL A 68 -4.01 -11.43 2.78
C VAL A 68 -3.23 -10.68 1.72
N PHE A 69 -2.87 -11.40 0.66
CA PHE A 69 -2.25 -10.80 -0.52
C PHE A 69 -3.27 -10.69 -1.65
N ARG A 70 -3.21 -9.59 -2.40
CA ARG A 70 -3.97 -9.38 -3.63
C ARG A 70 -3.05 -8.84 -4.71
N ALA A 71 -3.37 -9.20 -5.95
CA ALA A 71 -2.67 -8.68 -7.11
C ALA A 71 -3.11 -7.23 -7.38
N TYR A 72 -2.14 -6.34 -7.52
CA TYR A 72 -2.33 -4.95 -7.90
C TYR A 72 -1.43 -4.59 -9.07
N SER A 73 -2.01 -4.03 -10.12
CA SER A 73 -1.25 -3.40 -11.20
C SER A 73 -0.48 -2.20 -10.64
N ILE A 74 0.78 -2.06 -11.05
CA ILE A 74 1.57 -0.88 -10.74
C ILE A 74 1.09 0.25 -11.67
N ALA A 75 0.54 1.31 -11.08
CA ALA A 75 -0.02 2.44 -11.81
C ALA A 75 1.03 3.53 -12.11
N SER A 76 2.18 3.52 -11.44
CA SER A 76 3.31 4.40 -11.79
C SER A 76 4.18 3.78 -12.91
N PRO A 77 4.83 4.62 -13.74
CA PRO A 77 5.76 4.12 -14.75
C PRO A 77 7.04 3.54 -14.12
N ALA A 78 7.70 2.61 -14.80
CA ALA A 78 8.90 1.92 -14.31
C ALA A 78 10.11 2.82 -13.95
N TRP A 79 10.10 4.08 -14.38
CA TRP A 79 11.15 5.08 -14.10
C TRP A 79 10.81 6.00 -12.92
N ASP A 80 9.61 5.89 -12.33
CA ASP A 80 9.19 6.71 -11.18
C ASP A 80 9.94 6.29 -9.90
N ASP A 81 10.20 7.24 -9.01
CA ASP A 81 10.91 7.01 -7.74
C ASP A 81 10.01 6.34 -6.68
N GLU A 82 8.70 6.39 -6.86
CA GLU A 82 7.71 5.77 -5.99
C GLU A 82 6.80 4.81 -6.77
N LEU A 83 6.11 3.93 -6.04
CA LEU A 83 5.12 3.04 -6.62
C LEU A 83 3.72 3.58 -6.34
N GLU A 84 2.90 3.71 -7.38
CA GLU A 84 1.50 4.09 -7.23
C GLU A 84 0.58 2.90 -7.50
N PHE A 85 -0.49 2.82 -6.71
CA PHE A 85 -1.54 1.84 -6.85
C PHE A 85 -2.90 2.51 -6.82
N PHE A 86 -3.83 1.96 -7.61
CA PHE A 86 -5.22 2.36 -7.61
C PHE A 86 -6.07 1.20 -7.09
N SER A 87 -6.96 1.49 -6.14
CA SER A 87 -7.73 0.47 -5.43
C SER A 87 -9.21 0.84 -5.33
N ILE A 88 -10.02 -0.21 -5.39
CA ILE A 88 -11.41 -0.18 -4.96
C ILE A 88 -11.46 -0.19 -3.41
N LYS A 89 -12.58 0.27 -2.84
CA LYS A 89 -13.01 0.03 -1.45
C LYS A 89 -14.23 -0.89 -1.51
N VAL A 90 -14.17 -2.04 -0.87
CA VAL A 90 -15.25 -3.04 -0.90
C VAL A 90 -15.77 -3.19 0.54
N PRO A 91 -17.05 -2.93 0.81
CA PRO A 91 -17.62 -3.24 2.12
C PRO A 91 -17.34 -4.71 2.47
N ASP A 92 -16.79 -4.94 3.66
CA ASP A 92 -16.40 -6.27 4.17
C ASP A 92 -15.34 -7.01 3.32
N GLY A 93 -14.61 -6.29 2.46
CA GLY A 93 -13.49 -6.85 1.74
C GLY A 93 -12.32 -7.18 2.67
N PRO A 94 -11.65 -8.34 2.52
CA PRO A 94 -10.58 -8.76 3.42
C PRO A 94 -9.31 -7.91 3.32
N LEU A 95 -9.24 -6.98 2.37
CA LEU A 95 -8.11 -6.07 2.15
C LEU A 95 -8.56 -4.62 1.93
N THR A 96 -9.69 -4.40 1.27
CA THR A 96 -10.18 -3.10 0.79
C THR A 96 -11.63 -2.90 1.08
#